data_AF-A0A2V6H991-F1
#
_entry.id   AF-A0A2V6H991-F1
#
_cell.length_a   1.000
_cell.length_b   1.000
_cell.length_c   1.000
_cell.angle_alpha   90.00
_cell.angle_beta   90.00
_cell.angle_gamma   90.00
#
_symmetry.space_group_name_H-M   'P 1'
#
loop_
_entity.id
_entity.type
_entity.pdbx_description
1 polymer ?
#
loop_
_entity_poly.entity_id
_entity_poly.type
_entity_poly.pdbx_seq_one_letter_code
_entity_poly.pdbx_strand_id
1 'polypeptide(L)' 'LVLENTDRPGMVGRIGTLLGEHGVNIATMSLSRNQAGGTALTVLNLDTAPSEQLLREIHASEDIHSAQVIEL' A
#
# COMPACT_ATOMS: atom_id res chain seq x y z
N LEU A 1 2.98 2.22 -6.97
CA LEU A 1 3.15 1.22 -5.90
C LEU A 1 1.98 0.24 -5.95
N VAL A 2 2.25 -1.05 -6.08
CA VAL A 2 1.25 -2.13 -6.09
C VAL A 2 1.46 -2.97 -4.84
N LEU A 3 0.40 -3.18 -4.06
CA LEU A 3 0.41 -3.95 -2.83
C LEU A 3 -0.57 -5.12 -2.95
N GLU A 4 -0.16 -6.30 -2.51
CA GLU A 4 -1.08 -7.37 -2.16
C GLU A 4 -1.18 -7.44 -0.63
N ASN A 5 -2.39 -7.41 -0.09
CA ASN A 5 -2.63 -7.38 1.35
C ASN A 5 -3.87 -8.19 1.74
N THR A 6 -3.99 -8.51 3.03
CA THR A 6 -5.24 -9.07 3.58
C THR A 6 -6.32 -7.97 3.66
N ASP A 7 -7.54 -8.25 3.17
CA ASP A 7 -8.68 -7.32 3.23
C ASP A 7 -9.29 -7.31 4.64
N ARG A 8 -8.79 -6.44 5.52
CA ARG A 8 -9.34 -6.26 6.87
C ARG A 8 -9.58 -4.81 7.24
N PRO A 9 -10.52 -4.52 8.16
CA PRO A 9 -10.78 -3.16 8.62
C PRO A 9 -9.50 -2.45 9.07
N GLY A 10 -9.34 -1.20 8.65
CA GLY A 10 -8.18 -0.35 9.00
C GLY A 10 -7.01 -0.42 8.01
N MET A 11 -6.99 -1.35 7.06
CA MET A 11 -5.88 -1.50 6.11
C MET A 11 -5.58 -0.23 5.29
N VAL A 12 -6.61 0.36 4.67
CA VAL A 12 -6.47 1.61 3.88
C VAL A 12 -5.94 2.75 4.75
N GLY A 13 -6.46 2.87 5.97
CA GLY A 13 -6.00 3.88 6.93
C GLY A 13 -4.54 3.69 7.28
N ARG A 14 -4.11 2.45 7.58
CA ARG A 14 -2.72 2.11 7.89
C ARG A 14 -1.77 2.50 6.75
N ILE A 15 -2.09 2.12 5.51
CA ILE A 15 -1.28 2.46 4.33
C ILE A 15 -1.22 3.99 4.14
N GLY A 16 -2.37 4.66 4.24
CA GLY A 16 -2.45 6.12 4.10
C GLY A 16 -1.65 6.88 5.17
N THR A 17 -1.76 6.46 6.44
CA THR A 17 -0.98 7.04 7.54
C THR A 17 0.51 6.85 7.31
N LEU A 18 0.94 5.63 6.98
CA LEU A 18 2.36 5.33 6.75
C LEU A 18 2.94 6.18 5.61
N LEU A 19 2.22 6.31 4.49
CA LEU A 19 2.65 7.18 3.39
C LEU A 19 2.72 8.65 3.81
N GLY A 20 1.73 9.13 4.57
CA GLY A 20 1.68 10.49 5.09
C GLY A 20 2.81 10.81 6.07
N GLU A 21 3.19 9.88 6.95
CA GLU A 21 4.32 10.02 7.88
C GLU A 21 5.66 10.19 7.14
N HIS A 22 5.78 9.60 5.95
CA HIS A 22 6.94 9.76 5.06
C HIS A 22 6.78 10.91 4.04
N GLY A 23 5.71 11.70 4.15
CA GLY A 23 5.46 12.84 3.27
C GLY A 23 5.17 12.47 1.81
N VAL A 24 4.69 11.25 1.56
CA VAL A 24 4.38 10.76 0.21
C VAL A 24 2.88 10.95 -0.07
N ASN A 25 2.57 11.80 -1.04
CA ASN A 25 1.19 12.04 -1.45
C ASN A 25 0.66 10.96 -2.41
N ILE A 26 -0.65 10.72 -2.37
CA ILE A 26 -1.34 9.72 -3.19
C ILE A 26 -2.19 10.46 -4.23
N ALA A 27 -1.79 10.39 -5.50
CA ALA A 27 -2.56 10.96 -6.61
C ALA A 27 -3.83 10.15 -6.88
N THR A 28 -3.71 8.82 -6.87
CA THR A 28 -4.83 7.90 -7.10
C THR A 28 -4.65 6.63 -6.28
N MET A 29 -5.74 6.12 -5.75
CA MET A 29 -5.80 4.83 -5.06
C MET A 29 -6.94 4.00 -5.65
N SER A 30 -6.62 2.77 -6.09
CA SER A 30 -7.58 1.79 -6.59
C SER A 30 -7.47 0.52 -5.77
N LEU A 31 -8.61 -0.02 -5.34
CA LEU A 31 -8.67 -1.27 -4.56
C LEU A 31 -9.55 -2.28 -5.26
N SER A 32 -9.08 -3.51 -5.31
CA SER A 32 -9.86 -4.68 -5.67
C SER A 32 -9.62 -5.78 -4.65
N ARG A 33 -10.62 -6.65 -4.45
CA ARG A 33 -10.52 -7.80 -3.56
C ARG A 33 -11.20 -9.00 -4.19
N ASN A 34 -10.70 -10.19 -3.89
CA ASN A 34 -11.32 -11.43 -4.36
C ASN A 34 -12.66 -11.68 -3.66
N GLN A 35 -12.71 -11.50 -2.34
CA GLN A 35 -13.88 -11.63 -1.48
C GLN A 35 -13.64 -10.81 -0.19
N ALA A 36 -14.72 -10.48 0.53
CA ALA A 36 -14.59 -9.79 1.81
C ALA A 36 -13.78 -10.65 2.80
N GLY A 37 -12.77 -10.06 3.45
CA GLY A 37 -11.89 -10.78 4.37
C GLY A 37 -10.80 -11.63 3.70
N GLY A 38 -10.75 -11.64 2.37
CA GLY A 38 -9.76 -12.39 1.58
C GLY A 38 -8.52 -11.56 1.25
N THR A 39 -8.05 -11.69 0.02
CA THR A 39 -6.90 -10.94 -0.51
C THR A 39 -7.38 -9.73 -1.27
N ALA A 40 -6.71 -8.59 -1.04
CA ALA A 40 -6.90 -7.36 -1.78
C ALA A 40 -5.63 -6.98 -2.56
N LEU A 41 -5.84 -6.39 -3.73
CA LEU A 41 -4.84 -5.69 -4.51
C LEU A 41 -5.09 -4.20 -4.38
N THR A 42 -4.10 -3.48 -3.86
CA THR A 42 -4.11 -2.03 -3.75
C THR A 42 -3.10 -1.44 -4.73
N VAL A 43 -3.59 -0.62 -5.66
CA VAL A 43 -2.74 0.09 -6.63
C VAL A 43 -2.75 1.57 -6.30
N LEU A 44 -1.56 2.13 -6.11
CA LEU A 44 -1.33 3.51 -5.72
C LEU A 44 -0.48 4.20 -6.78
N ASN A 45 -0.98 5.31 -7.30
CA ASN A 45 -0.17 6.28 -8.01
C ASN A 45 0.29 7.34 -7.01
N LEU A 46 1.60 7.52 -6.88
CA LEU A 46 2.23 8.37 -5.88
C LEU A 46 2.92 9.54 -6.59
N ASP A 47 2.90 10.71 -5.98
CA ASP A 47 3.56 11.89 -6.56
C ASP A 47 5.09 11.78 -6.53
N THR A 48 5.60 11.00 -5.57
CA THR A 48 7.03 10.74 -5.40
C THR A 48 7.29 9.25 -5.19
N ALA A 49 8.47 8.79 -5.58
CA ALA A 49 8.90 7.43 -5.32
C ALA A 49 9.05 7.19 -3.80
N PRO A 50 8.52 6.08 -3.26
CA PRO A 50 8.74 5.70 -1.87
C PRO A 50 10.23 5.56 -1.55
N SER A 51 10.64 6.02 -0.38
CA SER A 51 11.99 5.76 0.11
C SER A 51 12.19 4.28 0.42
N GLU A 52 13.43 3.81 0.45
CA GLU A 52 13.71 2.44 0.89
C GLU A 52 13.26 2.18 2.33
N GLN A 53 13.30 3.20 3.19
CA GLN A 53 12.83 3.09 4.57
C GLN A 53 11.33 2.81 4.61
N LEU A 54 10.55 3.60 3.86
CA LEU A 54 9.11 3.41 3.73
C LEU A 54 8.78 2.01 3.19
N LEU A 55 9.49 1.55 2.16
CA LEU A 55 9.30 0.20 1.62
C LEU A 55 9.61 -0.89 2.64
N ARG A 56 10.66 -0.74 3.45
CA ARG A 56 10.96 -1.66 4.56
C ARG A 56 9.84 -1.70 5.60
N GLU A 57 9.28 -0.55 5.96
CA GLU A 57 8.16 -0.47 6.91
C GLU A 57 6.87 -1.09 6.35
N ILE A 58 6.61 -0.90 5.05
CA ILE A 58 5.51 -1.57 4.34
C ILE A 58 5.69 -3.09 4.39
N HIS A 59 6.89 -3.60 4.05
CA HIS A 59 7.20 -5.04 4.06
C HIS A 59 7.23 -5.67 5.46
N ALA A 60 7.44 -4.88 6.51
CA ALA A 60 7.38 -5.37 7.90
C ALA A 60 5.95 -5.62 8.39
N SER A 61 4.94 -5.17 7.64
CA SER A 61 3.54 -5.47 7.95
C SER A 61 3.22 -6.92 7.61
N GLU A 62 2.83 -7.73 8.61
CA GLU A 62 2.36 -9.12 8.42
C GLU A 62 1.17 -9.26 7.47
N ASP A 63 0.54 -8.13 7.22
CA ASP A 63 -0.72 -7.91 6.55
C ASP A 63 -0.55 -7.63 5.05
N ILE A 64 0.68 -7.29 4.64
CA ILE A 64 1.07 -6.95 3.28
C ILE A 64 1.95 -8.09 2.78
N HIS A 65 1.41 -8.89 1.87
CA HIS A 65 2.09 -10.06 1.32
C HIS A 65 3.09 -9.68 0.22
N SER A 66 2.83 -8.60 -0.51
CA SER A 66 3.77 -8.06 -1.48
C SER A 66 3.66 -6.55 -1.62
N ALA A 67 4.78 -5.90 -1.96
CA ALA A 67 4.82 -4.50 -2.31
C ALA A 67 5.84 -4.30 -3.45
N GLN A 68 5.40 -3.69 -4.55
CA GLN A 68 6.26 -3.43 -5.70
C GLN A 68 6.09 -2.00 -6.20
N VAL A 69 7.22 -1.31 -6.40
CA VAL A 69 7.26 -0.02 -7.10
C VAL A 69 7.38 -0.32 -8.59
N ILE A 70 6.49 0.29 -9.38
CA ILE A 70 6.50 0.19 -10.83
C ILE A 70 6.70 1.62 -11.35
N GLU A 71 7.73 1.80 -12.16
CA GLU A 71 7.97 3.02 -12.92
C GLU A 71 7.43 2.81 -14.34
N LEU A 72 6.62 3.75 -14.82
CA LEU A 72 5.96 3.72 -16.13
C LEU A 72 6.57 4.78 -17.06
#